data_AF-A0A629KJU0-F1
#
_entry.id   AF-A0A629KJU0-F1
#
_cell.length_a   1.000
_cell.length_b   1.000
_cell.length_c   1.000
_cell.angle_alpha   90.00
_cell.angle_beta   90.00
_cell.angle_gamma   90.00
#
_symmetry.space_group_name_H-M   'P 1'
#
loop_
_entity.id
_entity.type
_entity.pdbx_description
1 polymer ?
#
loop_
_entity_poly.entity_id
_entity_poly.type
_entity_poly.pdbx_seq_one_letter_code
_entity_poly.pdbx_strand_id
1 'polypeptide(L)'
;MTTDKQALREVAEKAGKDKWQARKINGDFFVIRHGSYEKQSGITSYQPVAEIDDKAVRDFVAMANPAAVLALLDENIQLWREKDATEAVLSAMRDDMRQTREQLKAAEHSAAVDHEAACSLVEENEELKRKLETAEKQIVVLSSAANVNNQWKPEVCPVTGRQFFMWIEHPALGYVPTYGGPFDSYTIPTRDNDGEFSCERYDHDFGGWREGECIGVYLTDDDEQCRVHELEQHIAELESKNGNLRTIAHEQNELAIRANLDSINDAAEMDGLQKRIAELEAREILLPERSSMLHRTDFHEDYHTVMAYKVSDAIAAIRAAGIKVKGE
;
A
#
# COMPACT_ATOMS: atom_id res chain seq x y z
N MET A 1 -30.32 -22.43 36.35
CA MET A 1 -29.37 -23.51 36.70
C MET A 1 -28.37 -23.61 35.57
N THR A 2 -27.16 -23.09 35.76
CA THR A 2 -26.06 -23.27 34.81
C THR A 2 -25.41 -24.61 35.12
N THR A 3 -25.62 -25.60 34.26
CA THR A 3 -24.92 -26.88 34.35
C THR A 3 -23.43 -26.60 34.23
N ASP A 4 -22.66 -26.97 35.26
CA ASP A 4 -21.21 -26.85 35.21
C ASP A 4 -20.66 -27.88 34.21
N LYS A 5 -20.31 -27.38 33.01
CA LYS A 5 -19.81 -28.21 31.91
C LYS A 5 -18.46 -28.84 32.22
N GLN A 6 -17.65 -28.21 33.08
CA GLN A 6 -16.35 -28.73 33.48
C GLN A 6 -16.53 -29.89 34.46
N ALA A 7 -17.39 -29.72 35.47
CA ALA A 7 -17.76 -30.80 36.36
C ALA A 7 -18.38 -31.98 35.61
N LEU A 8 -19.23 -31.72 34.60
CA LEU A 8 -19.81 -32.75 33.75
C LEU A 8 -18.75 -33.49 32.92
N ARG A 9 -17.75 -32.77 32.39
CA ARG A 9 -16.63 -33.38 31.67
C ARG A 9 -15.81 -34.31 32.55
N GLU A 10 -15.46 -33.87 33.76
CA GLU A 10 -14.68 -34.67 34.71
C GLU A 10 -15.42 -35.95 35.13
N VAL A 11 -16.73 -35.86 35.37
CA VAL A 11 -17.56 -37.02 35.70
C VAL A 11 -17.61 -37.99 34.51
N ALA A 12 -17.77 -37.48 33.28
CA ALA A 12 -17.79 -38.32 32.08
C ALA A 12 -16.43 -38.98 31.80
N GLU A 13 -15.31 -38.28 32.00
CA GLU A 13 -13.97 -38.86 31.86
C GLU A 13 -13.71 -39.97 32.90
N LYS A 14 -14.14 -39.77 34.15
CA LYS A 14 -14.04 -40.78 35.22
C LYS A 14 -14.92 -42.00 34.96
N ALA A 15 -16.08 -41.82 34.35
CA ALA A 15 -17.01 -42.91 34.01
C ALA A 15 -16.50 -43.82 32.87
N GLY A 16 -15.43 -43.41 32.17
CA GLY A 16 -14.79 -44.17 31.09
C GLY A 16 -15.33 -43.79 29.72
N LYS A 17 -14.43 -43.56 28.76
CA LYS A 17 -14.74 -43.10 27.38
C LYS A 17 -15.32 -44.20 26.48
N ASP A 18 -15.75 -45.31 27.05
CA ASP A 18 -16.26 -46.46 26.33
C ASP A 18 -17.71 -46.22 25.92
N LYS A 19 -18.08 -46.69 24.71
CA LYS A 19 -19.48 -46.68 24.28
C LYS A 19 -20.25 -47.71 25.10
N TRP A 20 -21.50 -47.40 25.42
CA TRP A 20 -22.39 -48.32 26.12
C TRP A 20 -23.45 -48.87 25.15
N GLN A 21 -23.94 -50.07 25.44
CA GLN A 21 -25.01 -50.72 24.68
C GLN A 21 -26.10 -51.22 25.62
N ALA A 22 -27.35 -50.97 25.25
CA ALA A 22 -28.52 -51.51 25.92
C ALA A 22 -28.77 -52.96 25.46
N ARG A 23 -29.00 -53.89 26.40
CA ARG A 23 -29.26 -55.29 26.08
C ARG A 23 -30.25 -55.93 27.04
N LYS A 24 -31.03 -56.88 26.54
CA LYS A 24 -31.85 -57.78 27.36
C LYS A 24 -31.12 -59.11 27.52
N ILE A 25 -30.83 -59.53 28.75
CA ILE A 25 -30.10 -60.76 29.05
C ILE A 25 -30.92 -61.56 30.07
N ASN A 26 -31.27 -62.80 29.74
CA ASN A 26 -32.02 -63.73 30.60
C ASN A 26 -33.37 -63.25 31.16
N GLY A 27 -33.95 -62.18 30.62
CA GLY A 27 -35.23 -61.63 31.09
C GLY A 27 -35.12 -60.18 31.54
N ASP A 28 -33.94 -59.82 32.03
CA ASP A 28 -33.66 -58.53 32.66
C ASP A 28 -32.92 -57.58 31.72
N PHE A 29 -32.93 -56.30 32.06
CA PHE A 29 -32.51 -55.21 31.20
C PHE A 29 -31.21 -54.57 31.72
N PHE A 30 -30.16 -54.62 30.90
CA PHE A 30 -28.83 -54.17 31.27
C PHE A 30 -28.31 -53.10 30.32
N VAL A 31 -27.50 -52.20 30.87
CA VAL A 31 -26.53 -51.40 30.12
C VAL A 31 -25.18 -52.08 30.31
N ILE A 32 -24.53 -52.43 29.20
CA ILE A 32 -23.23 -53.12 29.20
C ILE A 32 -22.24 -52.33 28.34
N ARG A 33 -20.94 -52.54 28.54
CA ARG A 33 -19.92 -51.93 27.67
C ARG A 33 -20.09 -52.45 26.23
N HIS A 34 -20.07 -51.55 25.26
CA HIS A 34 -20.24 -51.88 23.85
C HIS A 34 -19.13 -52.85 23.41
N GLY A 35 -19.50 -53.94 22.71
CA GLY A 35 -18.56 -54.97 22.28
C GLY A 35 -18.15 -55.99 23.35
N SER A 36 -18.55 -55.83 24.63
CA SER A 36 -18.20 -56.78 25.70
C SER A 36 -19.01 -58.07 25.71
N TYR A 37 -20.09 -58.16 24.93
CA TYR A 37 -20.99 -59.31 24.95
C TYR A 37 -20.48 -60.40 24.02
N GLU A 38 -20.20 -61.56 24.59
CA GLU A 38 -19.84 -62.77 23.85
C GLU A 38 -20.67 -63.96 24.34
N LYS A 39 -20.98 -64.86 23.42
CA LYS A 39 -21.69 -66.11 23.72
C LYS A 39 -20.93 -67.27 23.10
N GLN A 40 -20.23 -68.03 23.93
CA GLN A 40 -19.45 -69.20 23.51
C GLN A 40 -19.86 -70.43 24.33
N SER A 41 -20.12 -71.55 23.66
CA SER A 41 -20.36 -72.86 24.30
C SER A 41 -21.36 -72.87 25.46
N GLY A 42 -22.46 -72.11 25.33
CA GLY A 42 -23.51 -72.02 26.36
C GLY A 42 -23.22 -71.03 27.50
N ILE A 43 -22.00 -70.50 27.60
CA ILE A 43 -21.60 -69.46 28.55
C ILE A 43 -21.76 -68.09 27.89
N THR A 44 -22.39 -67.16 28.60
CA THR A 44 -22.52 -65.75 28.16
C THR A 44 -21.64 -64.89 29.03
N SER A 45 -20.68 -64.18 28.42
CA SER A 45 -19.82 -63.20 29.09
C SER A 45 -20.19 -61.79 28.64
N TYR A 46 -20.16 -60.85 29.58
CA TYR A 46 -20.41 -59.43 29.33
C TYR A 46 -19.88 -58.59 30.50
N GLN A 47 -19.64 -57.31 30.27
CA GLN A 47 -19.26 -56.35 31.31
C GLN A 47 -20.46 -55.45 31.67
N PRO A 48 -21.17 -55.73 32.78
CA PRO A 48 -22.31 -54.93 33.20
C PRO A 48 -21.87 -53.55 33.72
N VAL A 49 -22.62 -52.51 33.33
CA VAL A 49 -22.47 -51.14 33.84
C VAL A 49 -23.59 -50.84 34.83
N ALA A 50 -24.83 -51.15 34.46
CA ALA A 50 -26.00 -50.99 35.32
C ALA A 50 -27.13 -51.95 34.90
N GLU A 51 -27.93 -52.36 35.86
CA GLU A 51 -29.22 -53.04 35.66
C GLU A 51 -30.34 -52.02 35.82
N ILE A 52 -31.20 -51.90 34.81
CA ILE A 52 -32.24 -50.88 34.74
C ILE A 52 -33.51 -51.52 34.16
N ASP A 53 -34.50 -51.74 35.02
CA ASP A 53 -35.76 -52.41 34.66
C ASP A 53 -36.60 -51.64 33.64
N ASP A 54 -36.54 -50.30 33.67
CA ASP A 54 -37.26 -49.48 32.69
C ASP A 54 -36.51 -49.47 31.34
N LYS A 55 -37.17 -50.03 30.32
CA LYS A 55 -36.63 -50.13 28.97
C LYS A 55 -36.22 -48.77 28.40
N ALA A 56 -37.04 -47.73 28.59
CA ALA A 56 -36.80 -46.41 28.03
C ALA A 56 -35.63 -45.71 28.74
N VAL A 57 -35.56 -45.82 30.06
CA VAL A 57 -34.44 -45.27 30.86
C VAL A 57 -33.13 -45.97 30.48
N ARG A 58 -33.12 -47.30 30.34
CA ARG A 58 -31.95 -48.06 29.88
C ARG A 58 -31.46 -47.59 28.51
N ASP A 59 -32.39 -47.46 27.55
CA ASP A 59 -32.04 -47.04 26.18
C ASP A 59 -31.48 -45.62 26.18
N PHE A 60 -32.06 -44.72 26.98
CA PHE A 60 -31.53 -43.38 27.17
C PHE A 60 -30.12 -43.39 27.79
N VAL A 61 -29.89 -44.14 28.87
CA VAL A 61 -28.57 -44.21 29.55
C VAL A 61 -27.49 -44.80 28.64
N ALA A 62 -27.82 -45.81 27.82
CA ALA A 62 -26.88 -46.36 26.85
C ALA A 62 -26.48 -45.34 25.76
N MET A 63 -27.41 -44.48 25.36
CA MET A 63 -27.20 -43.44 24.35
C MET A 63 -26.50 -42.19 24.91
N ALA A 64 -26.93 -41.73 26.09
CA ALA A 64 -26.33 -40.65 26.87
C ALA A 64 -25.12 -41.14 27.70
N ASN A 65 -24.32 -42.03 27.10
CA ASN A 65 -23.12 -42.55 27.73
C ASN A 65 -22.02 -41.48 27.82
N PRO A 66 -20.96 -41.71 28.61
CA PRO A 66 -19.91 -40.70 28.80
C PRO A 66 -19.22 -40.28 27.50
N ALA A 67 -19.05 -41.20 26.53
CA ALA A 67 -18.47 -40.87 25.23
C ALA A 67 -19.34 -39.89 24.42
N ALA A 68 -20.67 -40.09 24.43
CA ALA A 68 -21.62 -39.19 23.77
C ALA A 68 -21.66 -37.82 24.44
N VAL A 69 -21.63 -37.77 25.78
CA VAL A 69 -21.59 -36.51 26.54
C VAL A 69 -20.31 -35.72 26.24
N LEU A 70 -19.15 -36.39 26.22
CA LEU A 70 -17.87 -35.76 25.87
C LEU A 70 -17.87 -35.23 24.43
N ALA A 71 -18.38 -36.00 23.47
CA ALA A 71 -18.51 -35.57 22.08
C ALA A 71 -19.39 -34.32 21.95
N LEU A 72 -20.54 -34.28 22.62
CA LEU A 72 -21.42 -33.11 22.63
C LEU A 72 -20.78 -31.89 23.31
N LEU A 73 -19.97 -32.10 24.36
CA LEU A 73 -19.22 -31.02 25.01
C LEU A 73 -18.13 -30.46 24.10
N ASP A 74 -17.41 -31.32 23.40
CA ASP A 74 -16.38 -30.93 22.43
C ASP A 74 -17.01 -30.17 21.24
N GLU A 75 -18.14 -30.64 20.70
CA GLU A 75 -18.92 -29.94 19.67
C GLU A 75 -19.40 -28.57 20.17
N ASN A 76 -19.88 -28.48 21.41
CA ASN A 76 -20.30 -27.20 21.99
C ASN A 76 -19.13 -26.21 22.07
N ILE A 77 -17.95 -26.67 22.49
CA ILE A 77 -16.73 -25.84 22.54
C ILE A 77 -16.35 -25.37 21.13
N GLN A 78 -16.43 -26.25 20.14
CA GLN A 78 -16.15 -25.92 18.75
C GLN A 78 -17.12 -24.88 18.21
N LEU A 79 -18.42 -25.05 18.44
CA LEU A 79 -19.46 -24.08 18.06
C LEU A 79 -19.25 -22.71 18.70
N TRP A 80 -18.81 -22.66 19.96
CA TRP A 80 -18.47 -21.38 20.60
C TRP A 80 -17.29 -20.68 19.92
N ARG A 81 -16.23 -21.43 19.59
CA ARG A 81 -15.07 -20.86 18.88
C ARG A 81 -15.43 -20.36 17.49
N GLU A 82 -16.23 -21.13 16.75
CA GLU A 82 -16.71 -20.73 15.42
C GLU A 82 -17.61 -19.51 15.51
N LYS A 83 -18.53 -19.46 16.48
CA LYS A 83 -19.35 -18.30 16.76
C LYS A 83 -18.48 -17.06 17.03
N ASP A 84 -17.53 -17.15 17.96
CA ASP A 84 -16.64 -16.03 18.30
C ASP A 84 -15.82 -15.57 17.08
N ALA A 85 -15.34 -16.50 16.25
CA ALA A 85 -14.65 -16.18 15.00
C ALA A 85 -15.58 -15.47 13.99
N THR A 86 -16.82 -15.92 13.83
CA THR A 86 -17.80 -15.26 12.95
C THR A 86 -18.19 -13.88 13.45
N GLU A 87 -18.32 -13.70 14.77
CA GLU A 87 -18.60 -12.38 15.37
C GLU A 87 -17.44 -11.42 15.17
N ALA A 88 -16.19 -11.88 15.29
CA ALA A 88 -15.01 -11.08 15.01
C ALA A 88 -14.96 -10.63 13.54
N VAL A 89 -15.23 -11.53 12.59
CA VAL A 89 -15.30 -11.20 11.16
C VAL A 89 -16.42 -10.20 10.86
N LEU A 90 -17.60 -10.39 11.45
CA LEU A 90 -18.73 -9.45 11.29
C LEU A 90 -18.42 -8.07 11.87
N SER A 91 -17.68 -8.00 12.98
CA SER A 91 -17.23 -6.73 13.56
C SER A 91 -16.25 -6.03 12.63
N ALA A 92 -15.24 -6.73 12.13
CA ALA A 92 -14.26 -6.18 11.19
C ALA A 92 -14.96 -5.65 9.91
N MET A 93 -15.86 -6.43 9.32
CA MET A 93 -16.61 -6.01 8.14
C MET A 93 -17.49 -4.78 8.41
N ARG A 94 -18.07 -4.67 9.61
CA ARG A 94 -18.85 -3.49 10.00
C ARG A 94 -17.97 -2.24 10.10
N ASP A 95 -16.75 -2.38 10.60
CA ASP A 95 -15.83 -1.27 10.74
C ASP A 95 -15.24 -0.85 9.38
N ASP A 96 -14.89 -1.80 8.52
CA ASP A 96 -14.50 -1.53 7.12
C ASP A 96 -15.62 -0.80 6.36
N MET A 97 -16.88 -1.23 6.50
CA MET A 97 -18.03 -0.55 5.89
C MET A 97 -18.24 0.87 6.45
N ARG A 98 -17.84 1.13 7.70
CA ARG A 98 -17.92 2.47 8.29
C ARG A 98 -16.83 3.37 7.73
N GLN A 99 -15.59 2.88 7.72
CA GLN A 99 -14.43 3.60 7.21
C GLN A 99 -14.59 3.95 5.72
N THR A 100 -15.04 3.00 4.90
CA THR A 100 -15.31 3.25 3.47
C THR A 100 -16.37 4.33 3.25
N ARG A 101 -17.42 4.37 4.09
CA ARG A 101 -18.42 5.46 4.03
C ARG A 101 -17.86 6.81 4.45
N GLU A 102 -16.97 6.85 5.44
CA GLU A 102 -16.31 8.09 5.87
C GLU A 102 -15.35 8.61 4.79
N GLN A 103 -14.57 7.71 4.18
CA GLN A 103 -13.72 8.04 3.02
C GLN A 103 -14.54 8.55 1.84
N LEU A 104 -15.67 7.92 1.54
CA LEU A 104 -16.57 8.36 0.47
C LEU A 104 -17.10 9.77 0.74
N LYS A 105 -17.59 10.05 1.96
CA LYS A 105 -18.05 11.39 2.35
C LYS A 105 -16.95 12.44 2.25
N ALA A 106 -15.73 12.10 2.64
CA ALA A 106 -14.59 13.00 2.53
C ALA A 106 -14.24 13.29 1.05
N ALA A 107 -14.25 12.27 0.20
CA ALA A 107 -14.03 12.42 -1.24
C ALA A 107 -15.14 13.25 -1.91
N GLU A 108 -16.41 13.02 -1.55
CA GLU A 108 -17.55 13.82 -2.02
C GLU A 108 -17.42 15.29 -1.62
N HIS A 109 -17.04 15.57 -0.36
CA HIS A 109 -16.81 16.94 0.09
C HIS A 109 -15.64 17.59 -0.65
N SER A 110 -14.52 16.88 -0.85
CA SER A 110 -13.39 17.39 -1.64
C SER A 110 -13.82 17.73 -3.06
N ALA A 111 -14.53 16.82 -3.73
CA ALA A 111 -15.01 17.03 -5.10
C ALA A 111 -15.98 18.21 -5.20
N ALA A 112 -16.82 18.44 -4.19
CA ALA A 112 -17.70 19.61 -4.13
C ALA A 112 -16.92 20.92 -4.01
N VAL A 113 -15.89 20.97 -3.16
CA VAL A 113 -15.01 22.14 -3.02
C VAL A 113 -14.22 22.39 -4.31
N ASP A 114 -13.69 21.34 -4.92
CA ASP A 114 -12.96 21.45 -6.19
C ASP A 114 -13.88 21.94 -7.31
N HIS A 115 -15.13 21.49 -7.35
CA HIS A 115 -16.14 21.97 -8.30
C HIS A 115 -16.46 23.45 -8.08
N GLU A 116 -16.64 23.89 -6.83
CA GLU A 116 -16.88 25.29 -6.49
C GLU A 116 -15.70 26.19 -6.91
N ALA A 117 -14.47 25.76 -6.62
CA ALA A 117 -13.25 26.46 -7.04
C ALA A 117 -13.14 26.56 -8.56
N ALA A 118 -13.45 25.49 -9.29
CA ALA A 118 -13.45 25.49 -10.75
C ALA A 118 -14.48 26.46 -11.32
N CYS A 119 -15.68 26.54 -10.74
CA CYS A 119 -16.71 27.50 -11.15
C CYS A 119 -16.23 28.95 -10.95
N SER A 120 -15.61 29.27 -9.80
CA SER A 120 -15.03 30.60 -9.55
C SER A 120 -13.97 30.97 -10.59
N LEU A 121 -13.07 30.05 -10.92
CA LEU A 121 -12.04 30.28 -11.94
C LEU A 121 -12.62 30.48 -13.34
N VAL A 122 -13.72 29.80 -13.67
CA VAL A 122 -14.41 30.01 -14.95
C VAL A 122 -14.98 31.43 -15.03
N GLU A 123 -15.62 31.91 -13.96
CA GLU A 123 -16.15 33.27 -13.88
C GLU A 123 -15.04 34.33 -14.02
N GLU A 124 -13.92 34.15 -13.31
CA GLU A 124 -12.75 35.05 -13.41
C GLU A 124 -12.16 35.07 -14.82
N ASN A 125 -12.04 33.91 -15.47
CA ASN A 125 -11.54 33.81 -16.84
C ASN A 125 -12.46 34.48 -17.85
N GLU A 126 -13.77 34.41 -17.67
CA GLU A 126 -14.71 35.15 -18.52
C GLU A 126 -14.57 36.66 -18.33
N GLU A 127 -14.38 37.13 -17.10
CA GLU A 127 -14.14 38.55 -16.84
C GLU A 127 -12.84 39.04 -17.47
N LEU A 128 -11.75 38.27 -17.34
CA LEU A 128 -10.46 38.56 -17.96
C LEU A 128 -10.57 38.62 -19.49
N LYS A 129 -11.30 37.70 -20.11
CA LYS A 129 -11.56 37.73 -21.56
C LYS A 129 -12.27 39.01 -22.00
N ARG A 130 -13.28 39.46 -21.26
CA ARG A 130 -13.98 40.74 -21.56
C ARG A 130 -13.06 41.95 -21.42
N LYS A 131 -12.21 41.96 -20.40
CA LYS A 131 -11.20 43.02 -20.20
C LYS A 131 -10.19 43.05 -21.34
N LEU A 132 -9.72 41.88 -21.77
CA LEU A 132 -8.78 41.72 -22.89
C LEU A 132 -9.40 42.25 -24.19
N GLU A 133 -10.61 41.83 -24.54
CA GLU A 133 -11.31 42.30 -25.75
C GLU A 133 -11.52 43.83 -25.73
N THR A 134 -11.77 44.40 -24.55
CA THR A 134 -11.89 45.87 -24.39
C THR A 134 -10.56 46.57 -24.59
N ALA A 135 -9.48 46.04 -24.01
CA ALA A 135 -8.14 46.57 -24.17
C ALA A 135 -7.67 46.49 -25.63
N GLU A 136 -7.93 45.39 -26.32
CA GLU A 136 -7.65 45.23 -27.75
C GLU A 136 -8.36 46.30 -28.59
N LYS A 137 -9.65 46.55 -28.34
CA LYS A 137 -10.40 47.63 -29.01
C LYS A 137 -9.78 49.00 -28.74
N GLN A 138 -9.35 49.27 -27.50
CA GLN A 138 -8.68 50.53 -27.15
C GLN A 138 -7.35 50.68 -27.88
N ILE A 139 -6.55 49.62 -27.97
CA ILE A 139 -5.29 49.62 -28.72
C ILE A 139 -5.55 49.95 -30.19
N VAL A 140 -6.54 49.33 -30.84
CA VAL A 140 -6.87 49.62 -32.25
C VAL A 140 -7.23 51.10 -32.44
N VAL A 141 -8.02 51.69 -31.52
CA VAL A 141 -8.37 53.11 -31.58
C VAL A 141 -7.15 54.00 -31.38
N LEU A 142 -6.30 53.71 -30.39
CA LEU A 142 -5.08 54.46 -30.12
C LEU A 142 -4.07 54.36 -31.26
N SER A 143 -3.87 53.17 -31.83
CA SER A 143 -3.04 52.95 -33.02
C SER A 143 -3.57 53.69 -34.24
N SER A 144 -4.90 53.72 -34.42
CA SER A 144 -5.52 54.49 -35.51
C SER A 144 -5.34 55.99 -35.29
N ALA A 145 -5.49 56.49 -34.06
CA ALA A 145 -5.26 57.89 -33.72
C ALA A 145 -3.78 58.30 -33.85
N ALA A 146 -2.85 57.39 -33.52
CA ALA A 146 -1.42 57.58 -33.74
C ALA A 146 -1.07 57.63 -35.23
N ASN A 147 -1.71 56.81 -36.07
CA ASN A 147 -1.50 56.77 -37.52
C ASN A 147 -2.00 58.05 -38.23
N VAL A 148 -2.93 58.80 -37.64
CA VAL A 148 -3.36 60.13 -38.15
C VAL A 148 -2.32 61.22 -37.85
N ASN A 149 -1.38 60.99 -36.93
CA ASN A 149 -0.35 61.95 -36.54
C ASN A 149 0.99 61.65 -37.23
N ASN A 150 0.98 61.40 -38.55
CA ASN A 150 2.13 61.03 -39.40
C ASN A 150 3.22 62.11 -39.57
N GLN A 151 3.33 63.01 -38.60
CA GLN A 151 4.42 63.98 -38.49
C GLN A 151 5.35 63.62 -37.33
N TRP A 152 5.52 62.32 -37.10
CA TRP A 152 6.47 61.81 -36.12
C TRP A 152 7.89 62.11 -36.59
N LYS A 153 8.51 63.10 -35.95
CA LYS A 153 9.93 63.43 -36.12
C LYS A 153 10.62 63.41 -34.75
N PRO A 154 11.38 62.36 -34.44
CA PRO A 154 12.37 62.42 -33.38
C PRO A 154 13.34 63.59 -33.62
N GLU A 155 13.83 64.25 -32.58
CA GLU A 155 14.91 65.24 -32.72
C GLU A 155 16.24 64.59 -33.11
N VAL A 156 16.39 63.31 -32.78
CA VAL A 156 17.55 62.47 -33.08
C VAL A 156 17.04 61.15 -33.67
N CYS A 157 17.66 60.68 -34.74
CA CYS A 157 17.35 59.41 -35.40
C CYS A 157 17.50 58.26 -34.39
N PRO A 158 16.45 57.45 -34.15
CA PRO A 158 16.47 56.42 -33.11
C PRO A 158 17.41 55.25 -33.42
N VAL A 159 17.79 55.05 -34.68
CA VAL A 159 18.68 53.96 -35.11
C VAL A 159 20.13 54.42 -35.26
N THR A 160 20.36 55.59 -35.87
CA THR A 160 21.72 56.05 -36.18
C THR A 160 22.25 57.12 -35.23
N GLY A 161 21.41 57.68 -34.35
CA GLY A 161 21.79 58.77 -33.44
C GLY A 161 22.05 60.12 -34.12
N ARG A 162 21.78 60.24 -35.43
CA ARG A 162 22.00 61.48 -36.20
C ARG A 162 20.93 62.52 -35.87
N GLN A 163 21.30 63.80 -35.82
CA GLN A 163 20.35 64.87 -35.51
C GLN A 163 19.43 65.16 -36.69
N PHE A 164 18.19 65.56 -36.41
CA PHE A 164 17.26 66.04 -37.43
C PHE A 164 17.85 67.25 -38.15
N PHE A 165 17.79 67.23 -39.48
CA PHE A 165 18.27 68.32 -40.31
C PHE A 165 17.11 69.07 -40.95
N MET A 166 16.37 68.43 -41.86
CA MET A 166 15.21 69.04 -42.52
C MET A 166 14.27 68.00 -43.13
N TRP A 167 13.12 68.46 -43.62
CA TRP A 167 12.23 67.64 -44.43
C TRP A 167 12.56 67.78 -45.91
N ILE A 168 12.60 66.66 -46.62
CA ILE A 168 12.92 66.60 -48.06
C ILE A 168 11.83 65.78 -48.76
N GLU A 169 11.45 66.18 -49.97
CA GLU A 169 10.50 65.42 -50.79
C GLU A 169 11.21 64.21 -51.42
N HIS A 170 10.78 63.00 -51.04
CA HIS A 170 11.22 61.74 -51.62
C HIS A 170 10.24 61.26 -52.71
N PRO A 171 10.71 60.84 -53.90
CA PRO A 171 9.85 60.41 -54.99
C PRO A 171 8.87 59.28 -54.66
N ALA A 172 9.25 58.37 -53.75
CA ALA A 172 8.42 57.22 -53.38
C ALA A 172 7.70 57.38 -52.04
N LEU A 173 8.29 58.13 -51.10
CA LEU A 173 7.82 58.20 -49.70
C LEU A 173 7.15 59.54 -49.36
N GLY A 174 7.11 60.49 -50.31
CA GLY A 174 6.59 61.83 -50.08
C GLY A 174 7.52 62.66 -49.20
N TYR A 175 6.96 63.58 -48.42
CA TYR A 175 7.75 64.46 -47.55
C TYR A 175 8.28 63.68 -46.35
N VAL A 176 9.59 63.44 -46.28
CA VAL A 176 10.22 62.62 -45.24
C VAL A 176 11.15 63.43 -44.34
N PRO A 177 11.24 63.12 -43.03
CA PRO A 177 12.20 63.76 -42.15
C PRO A 177 13.58 63.16 -42.40
N THR A 178 14.58 64.03 -42.56
CA THR A 178 15.96 63.59 -42.82
C THR A 178 16.89 64.02 -41.69
N TYR A 179 17.88 63.17 -41.44
CA TYR A 179 18.78 63.22 -40.30
C TYR A 179 20.23 63.17 -40.77
N GLY A 180 21.11 63.99 -40.19
CA GLY A 180 22.49 64.10 -40.63
C GLY A 180 23.01 65.54 -40.57
N GLY A 181 23.55 66.01 -41.69
CA GLY A 181 24.16 67.34 -41.78
C GLY A 181 24.08 67.95 -43.18
N PRO A 182 24.75 69.09 -43.40
CA PRO A 182 24.59 69.90 -44.61
C PRO A 182 25.17 69.27 -45.89
N PHE A 183 25.97 68.21 -45.78
CA PHE A 183 26.55 67.50 -46.92
C PHE A 183 25.67 66.33 -47.37
N ASP A 184 25.25 65.50 -46.41
CA ASP A 184 24.38 64.35 -46.66
C ASP A 184 23.30 64.26 -45.59
N SER A 185 22.08 64.01 -46.02
CA SER A 185 20.92 63.80 -45.15
C SER A 185 20.29 62.44 -45.43
N TYR A 186 19.87 61.75 -44.38
CA TYR A 186 19.47 60.36 -44.45
C TYR A 186 18.08 60.17 -43.88
N THR A 187 17.27 59.31 -44.48
CA THR A 187 15.98 58.93 -43.88
C THR A 187 16.18 58.10 -42.61
N ILE A 188 15.13 57.99 -41.79
CA ILE A 188 15.15 57.03 -40.67
C ILE A 188 15.26 55.62 -41.28
N PRO A 189 16.21 54.79 -40.81
CA PRO A 189 16.39 53.47 -41.37
C PRO A 189 15.13 52.61 -41.29
N THR A 190 14.82 51.94 -42.39
CA THR A 190 13.71 50.99 -42.49
C THR A 190 14.25 49.57 -42.52
N ARG A 191 13.56 48.66 -41.85
CA ARG A 191 13.86 47.23 -41.87
C ARG A 191 13.33 46.61 -43.16
N ASP A 192 14.16 45.86 -43.86
CA ASP A 192 13.75 45.07 -45.02
C ASP A 192 13.24 43.66 -44.63
N ASN A 193 12.88 42.85 -45.63
CA ASN A 193 12.37 41.48 -45.43
C ASN A 193 13.42 40.52 -44.87
N ASP A 194 14.70 40.84 -45.01
CA ASP A 194 15.83 40.03 -44.55
C ASP A 194 16.30 40.44 -43.14
N GLY A 195 15.66 41.47 -42.57
CA GLY A 195 15.91 41.96 -41.22
C GLY A 195 17.05 42.98 -41.13
N GLU A 196 17.59 43.43 -42.26
CA GLU A 196 18.65 44.44 -42.35
C GLU A 196 18.05 45.86 -42.41
N PHE A 197 18.70 46.80 -41.73
CA PHE A 197 18.28 48.20 -41.73
C PHE A 197 19.04 48.98 -42.82
N SER A 198 18.30 49.62 -43.71
CA SER A 198 18.82 50.49 -44.76
C SER A 198 18.19 51.89 -44.67
N CYS A 199 18.94 52.91 -45.08
CA CYS A 199 18.41 54.27 -45.21
C CYS A 199 18.73 54.88 -46.57
N GLU A 200 17.85 55.75 -47.06
CA GLU A 200 18.05 56.48 -48.31
C GLU A 200 18.86 57.76 -48.02
N ARG A 201 19.82 58.07 -48.89
CA ARG A 201 20.69 59.24 -48.77
C ARG A 201 20.30 60.33 -49.76
N TYR A 202 20.12 61.54 -49.27
CA TYR A 202 20.04 62.75 -50.07
C TYR A 202 21.40 63.46 -50.06
N ASP A 203 22.01 63.53 -51.23
CA ASP A 203 23.29 64.21 -51.48
C ASP A 203 22.99 65.67 -51.82
N HIS A 204 23.36 66.60 -50.93
CA HIS A 204 23.05 68.03 -51.08
C HIS A 204 23.95 68.73 -52.11
N ASP A 205 25.15 68.21 -52.34
CA ASP A 205 26.06 68.74 -53.35
C ASP A 205 25.58 68.42 -54.77
N PHE A 206 24.98 67.23 -54.94
CA PHE A 206 24.33 66.81 -56.19
C PHE A 206 22.88 67.31 -56.31
N GLY A 207 22.20 67.53 -55.18
CA GLY A 207 20.79 67.94 -55.13
C GLY A 207 19.81 66.81 -55.47
N GLY A 208 20.08 65.58 -55.04
CA GLY A 208 19.23 64.44 -55.35
C GLY A 208 19.44 63.21 -54.47
N TRP A 209 18.45 62.30 -54.52
CA TRP A 209 18.47 61.03 -53.80
C TRP A 209 19.42 60.01 -54.47
N ARG A 210 20.16 59.27 -53.65
CA ARG A 210 21.08 58.19 -54.02
C ARG A 210 20.60 56.86 -53.47
N GLU A 211 21.12 55.76 -54.02
CA GLU A 211 20.86 54.41 -53.52
C GLU A 211 21.23 54.29 -52.04
N GLY A 212 20.41 53.53 -51.31
CA GLY A 212 20.46 53.44 -49.87
C GLY A 212 21.73 52.80 -49.33
N GLU A 213 22.11 53.20 -48.12
CA GLU A 213 23.25 52.65 -47.39
C GLU A 213 22.75 51.63 -46.35
N CYS A 214 23.28 50.41 -46.40
CA CYS A 214 23.02 49.38 -45.38
C CYS A 214 23.80 49.74 -44.11
N ILE A 215 23.11 49.77 -42.97
CA ILE A 215 23.68 50.24 -41.69
C ILE A 215 24.31 49.09 -40.88
N GLY A 216 24.08 47.83 -41.28
CA GLY A 216 24.72 46.66 -40.65
C GLY A 216 24.31 46.42 -39.20
N VAL A 217 23.18 46.99 -38.77
CA VAL A 217 22.61 46.81 -37.44
C VAL A 217 21.45 45.82 -37.55
N TYR A 218 21.40 44.84 -36.64
CA TYR A 218 20.32 43.86 -36.52
C TYR A 218 19.67 44.03 -35.14
N LEU A 219 18.34 44.04 -35.08
CA LEU A 219 17.64 43.90 -33.81
C LEU A 219 17.70 42.42 -33.42
N THR A 220 18.23 42.11 -32.23
CA THR A 220 17.81 40.91 -31.51
C THR A 220 16.40 41.20 -31.00
N ASP A 221 15.40 40.56 -31.59
CA ASP A 221 13.99 40.76 -31.19
C ASP A 221 13.86 40.46 -29.67
N ASP A 222 13.20 41.33 -28.91
CA ASP A 222 13.03 41.16 -27.45
C ASP A 222 12.39 39.80 -27.10
N ASP A 223 11.61 39.24 -28.04
CA ASP A 223 11.05 37.89 -27.97
C ASP A 223 12.13 36.79 -27.87
N GLU A 224 13.28 36.95 -28.51
CA GLU A 224 14.39 35.99 -28.37
C GLU A 224 14.99 36.05 -26.97
N GLN A 225 15.11 37.23 -26.38
CA GLN A 225 15.61 37.38 -25.01
C GLN A 225 14.61 36.80 -23.98
N CYS A 226 13.31 37.00 -24.19
CA CYS A 226 12.27 36.38 -23.37
C CYS A 226 12.30 34.85 -23.48
N ARG A 227 12.43 34.28 -24.69
CA ARG A 227 12.52 32.82 -24.89
C ARG A 227 13.76 32.20 -24.26
N VAL A 228 14.90 32.88 -24.33
CA VAL A 228 16.14 32.44 -23.66
C VAL A 228 15.93 32.42 -22.15
N HIS A 229 15.31 33.46 -21.58
CA HIS A 229 15.03 33.52 -20.15
C HIS A 229 14.09 32.40 -19.68
N GLU A 230 13.01 32.13 -20.43
CA GLU A 230 12.08 31.02 -20.16
C GLU A 230 12.78 29.66 -20.22
N LEU A 231 13.67 29.46 -21.20
CA LEU A 231 14.46 28.24 -21.34
C LEU A 231 15.45 28.06 -20.18
N GLU A 232 16.12 29.13 -19.75
CA GLU A 232 17.01 29.10 -18.59
C GLU A 232 16.27 28.73 -17.31
N GLN A 233 15.06 29.26 -17.11
CA GLN A 233 14.20 28.90 -15.98
C GLN A 233 13.81 27.41 -16.04
N HIS A 234 13.45 26.90 -17.22
CA HIS A 234 13.09 25.49 -17.38
C HIS A 234 14.28 24.55 -17.14
N ILE A 235 15.49 24.94 -17.58
CA ILE A 235 16.72 24.18 -17.30
C ILE A 235 16.98 24.10 -15.80
N ALA A 236 16.87 25.22 -15.07
CA ALA A 236 17.06 25.23 -13.62
C ALA A 236 16.05 24.32 -12.89
N GLU A 237 14.79 24.29 -13.33
CA GLU A 237 13.79 23.36 -12.80
C GLU A 237 14.14 21.90 -13.06
N LEU A 238 14.58 21.57 -14.27
CA LEU A 238 14.97 20.21 -14.65
C LEU A 238 16.21 19.74 -13.88
N GLU A 239 17.18 20.63 -13.65
CA GLU A 239 18.36 20.34 -12.84
C GLU A 239 17.99 20.05 -11.38
N SER A 240 17.08 20.83 -10.80
CA SER A 240 16.54 20.59 -9.46
C SER A 240 15.81 19.25 -9.37
N LYS A 241 14.92 18.96 -10.33
CA LYS A 241 14.20 17.67 -10.42
C LYS A 241 15.16 16.50 -10.56
N ASN A 242 16.20 16.62 -11.39
CA ASN A 242 17.24 15.60 -11.54
C ASN A 242 18.06 15.40 -10.25
N GLY A 243 18.34 16.48 -9.52
CA GLY A 243 18.96 16.41 -8.20
C GLY A 243 18.13 15.57 -7.23
N ASN A 244 16.82 15.85 -7.14
CA ASN A 244 15.90 15.11 -6.28
C ASN A 244 15.81 13.63 -6.67
N LEU A 245 15.74 13.33 -7.98
CA LEU A 245 15.72 11.95 -8.47
C LEU A 245 16.98 11.18 -8.09
N ARG A 246 18.16 11.82 -8.13
CA ARG A 246 19.42 11.20 -7.69
C ARG A 246 19.40 10.89 -6.19
N THR A 247 18.88 11.80 -5.36
CA THR A 247 18.73 11.59 -3.92
C THR A 247 17.79 10.42 -3.62
N ILE A 248 16.61 10.40 -4.25
CA ILE A 248 15.64 9.30 -4.08
C ILE A 248 16.26 7.97 -4.50
N ALA A 249 16.97 7.93 -5.64
CA ALA A 249 17.64 6.72 -6.09
C ALA A 249 18.71 6.23 -5.10
N HIS A 250 19.47 7.14 -4.49
CA HIS A 250 20.45 6.80 -3.47
C HIS A 250 19.79 6.25 -2.20
N GLU A 251 18.74 6.91 -1.70
CA GLU A 251 17.98 6.47 -0.53
C GLU A 251 17.33 5.10 -0.74
N GLN A 252 16.71 4.89 -1.91
CA GLN A 252 16.13 3.58 -2.28
C GLN A 252 17.19 2.49 -2.34
N ASN A 253 18.38 2.79 -2.85
CA ASN A 253 19.49 1.85 -2.88
C ASN A 253 20.00 1.52 -1.46
N GLU A 254 20.12 2.51 -0.57
CA GLU A 254 20.47 2.26 0.84
C GLU A 254 19.43 1.40 1.55
N LEU A 255 18.14 1.68 1.34
CA LEU A 255 17.04 0.91 1.91
C LEU A 255 17.07 -0.54 1.42
N ALA A 256 17.31 -0.75 0.11
CA ALA A 256 17.44 -2.09 -0.46
C ALA A 256 18.64 -2.85 0.13
N ILE A 257 19.78 -2.18 0.33
CA ILE A 257 20.96 -2.79 0.96
C ILE A 257 20.64 -3.21 2.41
N ARG A 258 19.99 -2.33 3.19
CA ARG A 258 19.59 -2.66 4.57
C ARG A 258 18.64 -3.85 4.62
N ALA A 259 17.59 -3.85 3.80
CA ALA A 259 16.62 -4.95 3.75
C ALA A 259 17.27 -6.29 3.37
N ASN A 260 18.21 -6.27 2.42
CA ASN A 260 18.98 -7.46 2.06
C ASN A 260 19.85 -7.95 3.21
N LEU A 261 20.48 -7.04 3.97
CA LEU A 261 21.31 -7.39 5.12
C LEU A 261 20.47 -8.05 6.22
N ASP A 262 19.30 -7.48 6.52
CA ASP A 262 18.34 -8.02 7.51
C ASP A 262 17.89 -9.43 7.09
N SER A 263 17.52 -9.62 5.82
CA SER A 263 17.12 -10.92 5.30
C SER A 263 18.23 -11.98 5.38
N ILE A 264 19.49 -11.59 5.15
CA ILE A 264 20.65 -12.49 5.32
C ILE A 264 20.83 -12.85 6.80
N ASN A 265 20.68 -11.89 7.71
CA ASN A 265 20.79 -12.13 9.14
C ASN A 265 19.69 -13.08 9.63
N ASP A 266 18.45 -12.84 9.25
CA ASP A 266 17.31 -13.72 9.56
C ASP A 266 17.54 -15.14 9.03
N ALA A 267 18.06 -15.28 7.80
CA ALA A 267 18.38 -16.58 7.23
C ALA A 267 19.48 -17.31 8.03
N ALA A 268 20.49 -16.60 8.52
CA ALA A 268 21.55 -17.16 9.35
C ALA A 268 21.02 -17.61 10.72
N GLU A 269 20.13 -16.83 11.35
CA GLU A 269 19.46 -17.21 12.59
C GLU A 269 18.58 -18.45 12.40
N MET A 270 17.81 -18.49 11.30
CA MET A 270 16.97 -19.63 10.95
C MET A 270 17.79 -20.91 10.72
N ASP A 271 18.92 -20.84 10.01
CA ASP A 271 19.83 -21.98 9.84
C ASP A 271 20.39 -22.47 11.20
N GLY A 272 20.73 -21.54 12.10
CA GLY A 272 21.15 -21.86 13.47
C GLY A 272 20.07 -22.60 14.27
N LEU A 273 18.83 -22.12 14.20
CA LEU A 273 17.67 -22.76 14.84
C LEU A 273 17.36 -24.13 14.22
N GLN A 274 17.41 -24.26 12.90
CA GLN A 274 17.19 -25.53 12.19
C GLN A 274 18.22 -26.58 12.61
N LYS A 275 19.50 -26.20 12.68
CA LYS A 275 20.55 -27.08 13.20
C LYS A 275 20.27 -27.52 14.63
N ARG A 276 19.82 -26.61 15.49
CA ARG A 276 19.46 -26.93 16.88
C ARG A 276 18.26 -27.87 16.96
N ILE A 277 17.24 -27.68 16.13
CA ILE A 277 16.08 -28.58 16.06
C ILE A 277 16.52 -29.97 15.62
N ALA A 278 17.30 -30.08 14.54
CA ALA A 278 17.82 -31.36 14.06
C ALA A 278 18.67 -32.09 15.12
N GLU A 279 19.50 -31.35 15.87
CA GLU A 279 20.25 -31.90 17.00
C GLU A 279 19.31 -32.43 18.10
N LEU A 280 18.23 -31.72 18.42
CA LEU A 280 17.26 -32.13 19.43
C LEU A 280 16.41 -33.32 18.96
N GLU A 281 16.04 -33.37 17.69
CA GLU A 281 15.27 -34.48 17.09
C GLU A 281 16.09 -35.76 16.98
N ALA A 282 17.41 -35.65 16.78
CA ALA A 282 18.32 -36.80 16.76
C ALA A 282 18.65 -37.36 18.15
N ARG A 283 18.25 -36.70 19.24
CA ARG A 283 18.50 -37.19 20.61
C ARG A 283 17.49 -38.26 20.99
N GLU A 284 17.98 -39.47 21.19
CA GLU A 284 17.20 -40.58 21.72
C GLU A 284 17.36 -40.72 23.23
N ILE A 285 16.27 -41.00 23.93
CA ILE A 285 16.29 -41.30 25.37
C ILE A 285 16.45 -42.80 25.55
N LEU A 286 17.55 -43.23 26.16
CA LEU A 286 17.72 -44.62 26.57
C LEU A 286 16.92 -44.89 27.85
N LEU A 287 15.83 -45.63 27.71
CA LEU A 287 15.04 -46.06 28.86
C LEU A 287 15.78 -47.15 29.66
N PRO A 288 15.66 -47.16 31.00
CA PRO A 288 16.27 -48.16 31.85
C PRO A 288 15.65 -49.55 31.61
N GLU A 289 16.31 -50.60 32.07
CA GLU A 289 15.81 -51.97 31.94
C GLU A 289 14.45 -52.13 32.65
N ARG A 290 13.50 -52.85 32.01
CA ARG A 290 12.19 -53.12 32.59
C ARG A 290 12.34 -54.19 33.66
N SER A 291 11.70 -54.02 34.81
CA SER A 291 11.66 -55.01 35.88
C SER A 291 10.25 -55.57 36.06
N SER A 292 10.18 -56.82 36.53
CA SER A 292 8.91 -57.48 36.85
C SER A 292 8.22 -56.75 38.01
N MET A 293 6.93 -56.42 37.85
CA MET A 293 6.16 -55.77 38.91
C MET A 293 5.82 -56.69 40.10
N LEU A 294 6.05 -58.00 39.99
CA LEU A 294 5.71 -58.98 41.03
C LEU A 294 6.98 -59.62 41.60
N HIS A 295 7.21 -59.43 42.90
CA HIS A 295 8.26 -60.10 43.69
C HIS A 295 7.61 -61.06 44.70
N ARG A 296 6.83 -62.04 44.21
CA ARG A 296 6.32 -63.13 45.04
C ARG A 296 6.42 -64.45 44.28
N THR A 297 6.95 -65.44 44.96
CA THR A 297 7.24 -66.80 44.49
C THR A 297 6.00 -67.70 44.40
N ASP A 298 4.82 -67.15 44.68
CA ASP A 298 3.58 -67.87 44.98
C ASP A 298 2.44 -67.59 43.97
N PHE A 299 2.72 -66.97 42.83
CA PHE A 299 1.74 -66.76 41.73
C PHE A 299 2.04 -67.63 40.50
N HIS A 300 0.98 -68.10 39.81
CA HIS A 300 1.06 -68.89 38.58
C HIS A 300 1.74 -68.13 37.43
N GLU A 301 2.45 -68.89 36.58
CA GLU A 301 3.34 -68.48 35.48
C GLU A 301 2.73 -67.46 34.50
N ASP A 302 1.40 -67.44 34.37
CA ASP A 302 0.65 -66.54 33.49
C ASP A 302 0.69 -65.05 33.91
N TYR A 303 1.04 -64.74 35.17
CA TYR A 303 1.13 -63.37 35.71
C TYR A 303 2.55 -62.78 35.74
N HIS A 304 3.56 -63.56 35.34
CA HIS A 304 4.97 -63.15 35.42
C HIS A 304 5.45 -62.18 34.31
N THR A 305 4.56 -61.77 33.41
CA THR A 305 4.97 -61.16 32.14
C THR A 305 4.80 -59.63 32.06
N VAL A 306 4.20 -58.98 33.07
CA VAL A 306 4.00 -57.52 33.04
C VAL A 306 5.26 -56.79 33.49
N MET A 307 6.12 -56.47 32.52
CA MET A 307 7.38 -55.74 32.70
C MET A 307 7.15 -54.21 32.73
N ALA A 308 7.55 -53.55 33.81
CA ALA A 308 7.38 -52.11 34.01
C ALA A 308 8.70 -51.37 34.21
N TYR A 309 8.70 -50.06 33.95
CA TYR A 309 9.81 -49.17 34.29
C TYR A 309 9.61 -48.62 35.70
N LYS A 310 10.70 -48.54 36.47
CA LYS A 310 10.68 -47.83 37.74
C LYS A 310 10.60 -46.33 37.47
N VAL A 311 9.59 -45.66 38.04
CA VAL A 311 9.29 -44.25 37.77
C VAL A 311 10.49 -43.34 38.06
N SER A 312 11.23 -43.59 39.15
CA SER A 312 12.44 -42.80 39.51
C SER A 312 13.52 -42.86 38.42
N ASP A 313 13.72 -44.04 37.83
CA ASP A 313 14.82 -44.30 36.92
C ASP A 313 14.47 -43.80 35.52
N ALA A 314 13.19 -43.90 35.14
CA ALA A 314 12.66 -43.28 33.93
C ALA A 314 12.75 -41.74 33.99
N ILE A 315 12.39 -41.11 35.13
CA ILE A 315 12.53 -39.66 35.32
C ILE A 315 14.00 -39.24 35.29
N ALA A 316 14.90 -40.02 35.90
CA ALA A 316 16.33 -39.76 35.86
C ALA A 316 16.89 -39.82 34.43
N ALA A 317 16.49 -40.81 33.63
CA ALA A 317 16.87 -40.92 32.23
C ALA A 317 16.35 -39.74 31.38
N ILE A 318 15.11 -39.30 31.60
CA ILE A 318 14.52 -38.15 30.91
C ILE A 318 15.24 -36.84 31.29
N ARG A 319 15.56 -36.64 32.58
CA ARG A 319 16.32 -35.47 33.05
C ARG A 319 17.76 -35.48 32.54
N ALA A 320 18.41 -36.64 32.47
CA ALA A 320 19.76 -36.78 31.88
C ALA A 320 19.78 -36.43 30.39
N ALA A 321 18.67 -36.66 29.67
CA ALA A 321 18.48 -36.19 28.29
C ALA A 321 18.18 -34.67 28.19
N GLY A 322 18.14 -33.94 29.31
CA GLY A 322 17.92 -32.49 29.37
C GLY A 322 16.45 -32.06 29.26
N ILE A 323 15.51 -32.99 29.43
CA ILE A 323 14.07 -32.73 29.31
C ILE A 323 13.47 -32.47 30.69
N LYS A 324 12.74 -31.35 30.83
CA LYS A 324 12.03 -30.98 32.06
C LYS A 324 10.73 -31.79 32.17
N VAL A 325 10.50 -32.42 33.32
CA VAL A 325 9.27 -33.16 33.64
C VAL A 325 8.46 -32.32 34.64
N LYS A 326 7.19 -32.05 34.35
CA LYS A 326 6.29 -31.26 35.22
C LYS A 326 5.35 -32.19 35.99
N GLY A 327 5.33 -32.09 37.31
CA GLY A 327 4.52 -32.93 38.20
C GLY A 327 5.35 -33.65 39.25
N GLU A 328 5.68 -32.93 40.32
CA GLU A 328 5.65 -33.44 41.70
C GLU A 328 4.54 -32.68 42.42
#